data_AF-A0A699ZHD2-F1
#
_entry.id   AF-A0A699ZHD2-F1
#
_cell.length_a   1.000
_cell.length_b   1.000
_cell.length_c   1.000
_cell.angle_alpha   90.00
_cell.angle_beta   90.00
_cell.angle_gamma   90.00
#
_symmetry.space_group_name_H-M   'P 1'
#
loop_
_entity.id
_entity.type
_entity.pdbx_description
1 polymer ?
#
loop_
_entity_poly.entity_id
_entity_poly.type
_entity_poly.pdbx_seq_one_letter_code
_entity_poly.pdbx_strand_id
1 'polypeptide(L)'
;MGGCYVSAAAQDVSGPAGITDDWESYLQRMESEHVWGGEPELVVSVNIIKRPITVYRPVRGVVEPVITYGQELGRTPVSLLWGGAHYELLLPPRPALGS
;
A
#
# COMPACT_ATOMS: atom_id res chain seq x y z
N MET A 1 -1.91 -28.06 8.19
CA MET A 1 -2.61 -26.94 7.52
C MET A 1 -2.45 -25.73 8.42
N GLY A 2 -1.39 -24.96 8.20
CA GLY A 2 -1.02 -23.82 9.06
C GLY A 2 -1.65 -22.54 8.52
N GLY A 3 -2.56 -21.96 9.28
CA GLY A 3 -3.07 -20.61 9.01
C GLY A 3 -1.97 -19.59 9.31
N CYS A 4 -1.59 -18.82 8.31
CA CYS A 4 -0.76 -17.63 8.51
C CYS A 4 -1.69 -16.49 8.96
N TYR A 5 -2.05 -16.50 10.24
CA TYR A 5 -2.54 -15.31 10.93
C TYR A 5 -1.30 -14.55 11.39
N VAL A 6 -0.96 -13.45 10.72
CA VAL A 6 -0.08 -12.45 11.33
C VAL A 6 -0.95 -11.66 12.32
N SER A 7 -0.98 -12.17 13.56
CA SER A 7 -1.38 -11.41 14.72
C SER A 7 -0.40 -10.24 14.87
N ALA A 8 -0.91 -9.02 14.80
CA ALA A 8 -0.19 -7.81 15.14
C ALA A 8 0.13 -7.83 16.64
N ALA A 9 1.20 -8.53 17.01
CA ALA A 9 1.77 -8.53 18.34
C ALA A 9 3.00 -7.60 18.33
N ALA A 10 2.83 -6.46 19.01
CA ALA A 10 3.84 -5.60 19.63
C ALA A 10 5.30 -5.82 19.19
N GLN A 11 5.82 -4.90 18.37
CA GLN A 11 7.26 -4.74 18.15
C GLN A 11 7.62 -3.24 18.18
N ASP A 12 8.34 -2.89 19.24
CA ASP A 12 9.38 -1.85 19.35
C ASP A 12 9.09 -0.43 18.80
N VAL A 13 8.76 0.50 19.70
CA VAL A 13 8.49 1.93 19.45
C VAL A 13 9.75 2.79 19.23
N SER A 14 10.78 2.24 18.58
CA SER A 14 12.02 2.98 18.26
C SER A 14 12.38 2.85 16.76
N GLY A 15 11.62 3.52 15.89
CA GLY A 15 11.80 3.59 14.42
C GLY A 15 10.85 4.62 13.78
N PRO A 16 11.13 5.20 12.60
CA PRO A 16 10.82 6.59 12.26
C PRO A 16 9.32 6.91 12.13
N ALA A 17 8.84 7.88 12.92
CA ALA A 17 7.62 8.70 12.78
C ALA A 17 6.45 8.10 11.97
N GLY A 18 5.97 6.93 12.35
CA GLY A 18 4.66 6.42 11.94
C GLY A 18 3.64 6.78 13.01
N ILE A 19 2.67 7.65 12.67
CA ILE A 19 1.55 8.13 13.52
C ILE A 19 1.97 8.34 14.99
N THR A 20 2.48 9.52 15.27
CA THR A 20 2.80 9.96 16.63
C THR A 20 1.51 10.26 17.38
N ASP A 21 0.83 9.25 17.94
CA ASP A 21 -0.23 9.24 18.98
C ASP A 21 -1.40 10.27 18.94
N ASP A 22 -1.42 11.22 18.00
CA ASP A 22 -2.38 12.31 17.87
C ASP A 22 -2.92 12.36 16.43
N TRP A 23 -4.23 12.12 16.32
CA TRP A 23 -4.96 12.14 15.05
C TRP A 23 -5.00 13.54 14.43
N GLU A 24 -5.07 14.59 15.25
CA GLU A 24 -5.13 15.97 14.75
C GLU A 24 -3.80 16.37 14.09
N SER A 25 -2.67 16.06 14.71
CA SER A 25 -1.34 16.26 14.13
C SER A 25 -1.13 15.47 12.84
N TYR A 26 -1.64 14.24 12.75
CA TYR A 26 -1.60 13.45 11.51
C TYR A 26 -2.40 14.14 10.40
N LEU A 27 -3.63 14.58 10.68
CA LEU A 27 -4.45 15.28 9.70
C LEU A 27 -3.79 16.59 9.25
N GLN A 28 -3.32 17.41 10.17
CA GLN A 28 -2.65 18.67 9.85
C GLN A 28 -1.41 18.46 8.98
N ARG A 29 -0.64 17.40 9.25
CA ARG A 29 0.49 17.00 8.41
C ARG A 29 0.01 16.59 7.02
N MET A 30 -1.00 15.74 6.92
CA MET A 30 -1.48 15.23 5.63
C MET A 30 -2.20 16.28 4.78
N GLU A 31 -2.75 17.32 5.40
CA GLU A 31 -3.31 18.49 4.72
C GLU A 31 -2.24 19.42 4.13
N SER A 32 -0.99 19.31 4.58
CA SER A 32 0.11 20.17 4.12
C SER A 32 0.62 19.76 2.74
N GLU A 33 1.03 20.74 1.93
CA GLU A 33 1.59 20.47 0.60
C GLU A 33 2.92 19.68 0.67
N HIS A 34 3.20 18.90 -0.37
CA HIS A 34 4.45 18.15 -0.54
C HIS A 34 4.73 17.10 0.55
N VAL A 35 3.71 16.67 1.30
CA VAL A 35 3.81 15.56 2.24
C VAL A 35 3.66 14.22 1.51
N TRP A 36 4.59 13.32 1.78
CA TRP A 36 4.57 11.95 1.26
C TRP A 36 3.58 11.11 2.06
N GLY A 37 2.64 10.47 1.35
CA GLY A 37 1.84 9.38 1.91
C GLY A 37 2.64 8.08 1.97
N GLY A 38 2.16 7.14 2.78
CA GLY A 38 2.75 5.83 2.98
C GLY A 38 1.67 4.76 3.21
N GLU A 39 2.01 3.80 4.06
CA GLU A 39 1.15 2.66 4.35
C GLU A 39 -0.20 3.04 5.00
N PRO A 40 -0.27 3.99 5.96
CA PRO A 40 -1.54 4.42 6.55
C PRO A 40 -2.54 4.93 5.50
N GLU A 41 -2.07 5.74 4.54
CA GLU A 41 -2.92 6.29 3.48
C GLU A 41 -3.40 5.21 2.51
N LEU A 42 -2.60 4.16 2.26
CA LEU A 42 -3.01 3.03 1.43
C LEU A 42 -4.14 2.24 2.11
N VAL A 43 -4.05 2.00 3.42
CA VAL A 43 -5.10 1.33 4.21
C VAL A 43 -6.39 2.16 4.22
N VAL A 44 -6.30 3.47 4.45
CA VAL A 44 -7.46 4.38 4.39
C VAL A 44 -8.06 4.39 2.97
N SER A 45 -7.22 4.44 1.93
CA SER A 45 -7.66 4.50 0.54
C SER A 45 -8.52 3.31 0.15
N VAL A 46 -8.16 2.09 0.56
CA VAL A 46 -8.98 0.86 0.34
C VAL A 46 -10.39 1.03 0.87
N ASN A 47 -10.53 1.62 2.06
CA ASN A 47 -11.83 1.89 2.69
C ASN A 47 -12.66 2.92 1.93
N ILE A 48 -12.03 3.88 1.23
CA ILE A 48 -12.73 4.90 0.44
C ILE A 48 -13.09 4.36 -0.95
N ILE A 49 -12.13 3.76 -1.67
CA ILE A 49 -12.34 3.32 -3.05
C ILE A 49 -13.06 1.96 -3.15
N LYS A 50 -13.23 1.26 -2.02
CA LYS A 50 -13.88 -0.07 -1.92
C LYS A 50 -13.31 -1.07 -2.93
N ARG A 51 -12.00 -1.08 -3.07
CA ARG A 51 -11.25 -1.96 -3.97
C ARG A 51 -9.88 -2.27 -3.35
N PRO A 52 -9.36 -3.51 -3.47
CA PRO A 52 -8.06 -3.83 -2.91
C PRO A 52 -6.94 -3.02 -3.58
N ILE A 53 -5.82 -2.86 -2.90
CA ILE A 53 -4.60 -2.27 -3.43
C ILE A 53 -3.47 -3.27 -3.24
N THR A 54 -2.81 -3.67 -4.33
CA THR A 54 -1.62 -4.52 -4.28
C THR A 54 -0.39 -3.68 -4.58
N VAL A 55 0.57 -3.70 -3.65
CA VAL A 55 1.88 -3.08 -3.83
C VAL A 55 2.85 -4.13 -4.36
N TYR A 56 3.55 -3.80 -5.44
CA TYR A 56 4.55 -4.60 -6.09
C TYR A 56 5.93 -3.95 -5.94
N ARG A 57 6.98 -4.76 -6.05
CA ARG A 57 8.36 -4.25 -6.11
C ARG A 57 9.15 -4.97 -7.22
N PRO A 58 10.15 -4.31 -7.81
CA PRO A 58 11.08 -4.97 -8.71
C PRO A 58 12.15 -5.74 -7.94
N VAL A 59 12.27 -7.04 -8.19
CA VAL A 59 13.36 -7.90 -7.69
C VAL A 59 14.01 -8.61 -8.85
N ARG A 60 15.29 -8.31 -9.08
CA ARG A 60 16.13 -8.96 -10.10
C ARG A 60 15.48 -9.00 -11.49
N GLY A 61 14.81 -7.92 -11.89
CA GLY A 61 14.14 -7.79 -13.20
C GLY A 61 12.72 -8.36 -13.27
N VAL A 62 12.19 -8.88 -12.15
CA VAL A 62 10.80 -9.38 -12.06
C VAL A 62 10.01 -8.49 -11.10
N VAL A 63 8.76 -8.19 -11.44
CA VAL A 63 7.84 -7.44 -10.57
C VAL A 63 7.03 -8.43 -9.73
N GLU A 64 7.21 -8.39 -8.42
CA GLU A 64 6.57 -9.32 -7.47
C GLU A 64 5.66 -8.60 -6.46
N PRO A 65 4.53 -9.19 -6.06
CA PRO A 65 3.66 -8.59 -5.05
C PRO A 65 4.33 -8.64 -3.67
N VAL A 66 4.22 -7.53 -2.93
CA VAL A 66 4.71 -7.39 -1.55
C VAL A 66 3.56 -7.59 -0.57
N ILE A 67 2.46 -6.88 -0.78
CA ILE A 67 1.29 -6.89 0.09
C ILE A 67 0.04 -6.52 -0.70
N THR A 68 -1.11 -7.09 -0.31
CA THR A 68 -2.42 -6.69 -0.81
C THR A 68 -3.28 -6.24 0.37
N TYR A 69 -3.65 -4.96 0.37
CA TYR A 69 -4.60 -4.39 1.31
C TYR A 69 -6.02 -4.58 0.78
N GLY A 70 -6.95 -5.01 1.63
CA GLY A 70 -8.35 -5.19 1.26
C GLY A 70 -8.63 -6.46 0.45
N GLN A 71 -7.77 -7.49 0.54
CA GLN A 71 -7.91 -8.73 -0.22
C GLN A 71 -9.30 -9.39 -0.04
N GLU A 72 -9.91 -9.24 1.14
CA GLU A 72 -11.24 -9.72 1.50
C GLU A 72 -12.37 -9.14 0.65
N LEU A 73 -12.15 -8.00 -0.02
CA LEU A 73 -13.14 -7.37 -0.90
C LEU A 73 -13.40 -8.19 -2.17
N GLY A 74 -12.49 -9.11 -2.55
CA GLY A 74 -12.70 -10.02 -3.69
C GLY A 74 -12.83 -9.31 -5.06
N ARG A 75 -12.31 -8.09 -5.20
CA ARG A 75 -12.32 -7.31 -6.46
C ARG A 75 -10.93 -7.26 -7.08
N THR A 76 -10.84 -6.91 -8.36
CA THR A 76 -9.55 -6.67 -9.02
C THR A 76 -8.80 -5.53 -8.32
N PRO A 77 -7.54 -5.74 -7.86
CA PRO A 77 -6.80 -4.73 -7.14
C PRO A 77 -6.34 -3.56 -8.04
N VAL A 78 -6.18 -2.38 -7.45
CA VAL A 78 -5.30 -1.35 -7.99
C VAL A 78 -3.87 -1.80 -7.74
N SER A 79 -3.05 -1.82 -8.78
CA SER A 79 -1.65 -2.26 -8.66
C SER A 79 -0.73 -1.05 -8.59
N LEU A 80 0.09 -0.98 -7.55
CA LEU A 80 1.10 0.06 -7.35
C LEU A 80 2.50 -0.56 -7.42
N LEU A 81 3.46 0.12 -8.02
CA LEU A 81 4.87 -0.22 -7.99
C LEU A 81 5.57 0.64 -6.94
N TRP A 82 6.30 0.01 -6.01
CA TRP A 82 7.08 0.68 -4.99
C TRP A 82 8.56 0.74 -5.37
N GLY A 83 9.09 1.95 -5.46
CA GLY A 83 10.48 2.27 -5.80
C GLY A 83 11.36 2.66 -4.60
N GLY A 84 11.02 2.21 -3.39
CA GLY A 84 11.75 2.57 -2.15
C GLY A 84 11.15 3.77 -1.43
N ALA A 85 10.98 4.90 -2.12
CA ALA A 85 10.36 6.11 -1.56
C ALA A 85 9.09 6.56 -2.29
N HIS A 86 8.86 6.07 -3.51
CA HIS A 86 7.77 6.52 -4.38
C HIS A 86 6.89 5.36 -4.83
N TYR A 87 5.61 5.68 -5.07
CA TYR A 87 4.64 4.76 -5.63
C TYR A 87 4.24 5.21 -7.03
N GLU A 88 4.23 4.27 -7.97
CA GLU A 88 3.74 4.50 -9.33
C GLU A 88 2.56 3.57 -9.64
N LEU A 89 1.67 3.99 -10.54
CA LEU A 89 0.60 3.11 -10.98
C LEU A 89 1.16 2.02 -11.89
N LEU A 90 1.01 0.76 -11.47
CA LEU A 90 1.36 -0.39 -12.29
C LEU A 90 0.15 -0.79 -13.14
N LEU A 91 0.16 -0.40 -14.40
CA LEU A 91 -0.87 -0.76 -15.35
C LEU A 91 -0.60 -2.16 -15.93
N PRO A 92 -1.66 -2.97 -16.16
CA PRO A 92 -1.50 -4.19 -16.93
C PRO A 92 -0.98 -3.86 -18.33
N PRO A 93 -0.26 -4.79 -18.99
CA PRO A 93 0.12 -4.63 -20.38
C PRO A 93 -1.11 -4.27 -21.20
N ARG A 94 -1.00 -3.23 -22.03
CA ARG A 94 -2.08 -2.92 -22.97
C ARG A 94 -2.33 -4.17 -23.81
N PRO A 95 -3.58 -4.63 -23.97
CA PRO A 95 -3.87 -5.71 -24.88
C PRO A 95 -3.28 -5.36 -26.25
N ALA A 96 -2.48 -6.26 -26.82
CA ALA A 96 -2.05 -6.11 -28.20
C ALA A 96 -3.34 -6.08 -29.04
N LEU A 97 -3.57 -4.97 -29.75
CA LEU A 97 -4.62 -4.93 -30.76
C LEU A 97 -4.30 -6.05 -31.74
N GLY A 98 -5.25 -6.98 -31.91
CA GLY A 98 -5.05 -8.27 -32.54
C GLY A 98 -4.31 -8.19 -33.88
N SER A 99 -3.38 -9.12 -34.06
CA SER A 99 -2.83 -9.51 -35.36
C SER A 99 -3.82 -10.35 -36.14
#